data_AF-A0A9D4BXC5-F1
#
_entry.id   AF-A0A9D4BXC5-F1
#
_cell.length_a   1.000
_cell.length_b   1.000
_cell.length_c   1.000
_cell.angle_alpha   90.00
_cell.angle_beta   90.00
_cell.angle_gamma   90.00
#
_symmetry.space_group_name_H-M   'P 1'
#
loop_
_entity.id
_entity.type
_entity.pdbx_description
1 polymer ?
#
loop_
_entity_poly.entity_id
_entity_poly.type
_entity_poly.pdbx_seq_one_letter_code
_entity_poly.pdbx_strand_id
1 'polypeptide(L)'
;MGASFSFKTSNVSIKYNYFENPEALYNLKVNKFVTLTNVRTDVNASLNYWGTTDPRDIEKKLYDKSYDEILLDILYRPYLGSKNISDVRNEEINFVNGNEIGGNVNGDVTLYSDKGPFVVVSNIVIGENDTLTIQEGVEIRVMADIGFTVFGR
;
A
#
# COMPACT_ATOMS: atom_id res chain seq x y z
N MET A 1 -18.82 0.63 15.21
CA MET A 1 -18.48 2.07 15.23
C MET A 1 -16.99 2.19 15.03
N GLY A 2 -16.52 2.60 13.85
CA GLY A 2 -15.10 2.86 13.61
C GLY A 2 -14.79 4.31 13.99
N ALA A 3 -13.82 4.53 14.87
CA ALA A 3 -13.30 5.87 15.14
C ALA A 3 -12.43 6.29 13.94
N SER A 4 -12.75 7.41 13.29
CA SER A 4 -11.87 8.04 12.32
C SER A 4 -11.11 9.19 12.99
N PHE A 5 -9.80 9.19 12.86
CA PHE A 5 -8.93 10.28 13.32
C PHE A 5 -8.54 11.14 12.13
N SER A 6 -8.84 12.44 12.19
CA SER A 6 -8.44 13.40 11.14
C SER A 6 -7.49 14.43 11.74
N PHE A 7 -6.28 14.52 11.17
CA PHE A 7 -5.25 15.46 11.61
C PHE A 7 -5.13 16.61 10.59
N LYS A 8 -4.92 17.83 11.09
CA LYS A 8 -4.76 19.07 10.28
C LYS A 8 -3.42 19.74 10.58
N THR A 9 -2.35 18.96 10.66
CA THR A 9 -0.99 19.45 10.88
C THR A 9 -0.09 19.03 9.73
N SER A 10 0.97 19.78 9.49
CA SER A 10 1.96 19.50 8.43
C SER A 10 2.96 18.42 8.82
N ASN A 11 2.72 17.63 9.87
CA ASN A 11 3.59 16.53 10.29
C ASN A 11 2.77 15.62 11.20
N VAL A 12 2.16 14.58 10.63
CA VAL A 12 1.35 13.61 11.36
C VAL A 12 2.19 12.37 11.59
N SER A 13 2.38 12.01 12.86
CA SER A 13 3.09 10.81 13.28
C SER A 13 2.17 9.95 14.15
N ILE A 14 1.89 8.74 13.69
CA ILE A 14 1.07 7.75 14.36
C ILE A 14 1.98 6.55 14.60
N LYS A 15 2.50 6.38 15.83
CA LYS A 15 3.44 5.29 16.15
C LYS A 15 3.03 4.58 17.43
N TYR A 16 3.46 3.34 17.57
CA TYR A 16 3.24 2.49 18.76
C TYR A 16 1.75 2.26 19.08
N ASN A 17 0.93 2.15 18.03
CA ASN A 17 -0.48 1.76 18.12
C ASN A 17 -0.68 0.32 17.64
N TYR A 18 -1.85 -0.24 17.99
CA TYR A 18 -2.29 -1.56 17.56
C TYR A 18 -3.60 -1.43 16.79
N PHE A 19 -3.57 -1.69 15.49
CA PHE A 19 -4.73 -1.65 14.61
C PHE A 19 -5.31 -3.05 14.42
N GLU A 20 -6.26 -3.42 15.29
CA GLU A 20 -6.94 -4.71 15.25
C GLU A 20 -8.45 -4.49 15.03
N ASN A 21 -8.82 -4.14 13.79
CA ASN A 21 -10.21 -3.89 13.42
C ASN A 21 -10.58 -4.66 12.13
N PRO A 22 -10.86 -5.97 12.23
CA PRO A 22 -11.10 -6.82 11.05
C PRO A 22 -12.28 -6.34 10.20
N GLU A 23 -13.31 -5.78 10.85
CA GLU A 23 -14.53 -5.25 10.22
C GLU A 23 -14.33 -3.91 9.50
N ALA A 24 -13.28 -3.15 9.82
CA ALA A 24 -13.03 -1.89 9.15
C ALA A 24 -12.50 -2.13 7.74
N LEU A 25 -13.08 -1.46 6.75
CA LEU A 25 -12.58 -1.49 5.38
C LEU A 25 -11.12 -0.97 5.33
N TYR A 26 -10.83 0.10 6.06
CA TYR A 26 -9.50 0.68 6.20
C TYR A 26 -9.18 0.96 7.68
N ASN A 27 -7.96 0.66 8.10
CA ASN A 27 -7.44 1.01 9.43
C ASN A 27 -7.00 2.48 9.49
N LEU A 28 -6.45 3.01 8.39
CA LEU A 28 -6.13 4.42 8.24
C LEU A 28 -6.58 4.92 6.87
N LYS A 29 -7.04 6.17 6.86
CA LYS A 29 -7.42 6.91 5.66
C LYS A 29 -6.85 8.32 5.76
N VAL A 30 -6.18 8.77 4.71
CA VAL A 30 -5.67 10.14 4.65
C VAL A 30 -6.49 11.01 3.72
N ASN A 31 -6.39 12.32 3.93
CA ASN A 31 -7.07 13.32 3.11
C ASN A 31 -6.17 13.75 1.94
N LYS A 32 -6.79 14.46 1.00
CA LYS A 32 -6.09 15.12 -0.10
C LYS A 32 -5.08 16.13 0.43
N PHE A 33 -3.95 16.25 -0.26
CA PHE A 33 -3.01 17.33 0.00
C PHE A 33 -3.65 18.69 -0.33
N VAL A 34 -3.59 19.67 0.59
CA VAL A 34 -4.10 21.03 0.38
C VAL A 34 -2.92 22.01 0.31
N THR A 35 -2.78 22.64 -0.85
CA THR A 35 -1.66 23.46 -1.37
C THR A 35 -1.55 24.88 -0.78
N LEU A 36 -1.70 25.07 0.54
CA LEU A 36 -1.42 26.41 1.10
C LEU A 36 0.07 26.73 1.20
N THR A 37 0.95 25.72 1.27
CA THR A 37 2.39 25.93 1.46
C THR A 37 3.29 25.06 0.57
N ASN A 38 2.73 24.24 -0.34
CA ASN A 38 3.47 23.26 -1.18
C ASN A 38 4.33 22.24 -0.42
N VAL A 39 4.25 22.15 0.91
CA VAL A 39 4.99 21.14 1.67
C VAL A 39 4.13 19.89 1.79
N ARG A 40 4.30 18.94 0.85
CA ARG A 40 3.74 17.59 0.98
C ARG A 40 4.35 16.93 2.21
N THR A 41 3.50 16.57 3.16
CA THR A 41 3.91 15.91 4.41
C THR A 41 3.13 14.63 4.54
N ASP A 42 3.74 13.54 4.06
CA ASP A 42 3.19 12.20 4.16
C ASP A 42 3.04 11.80 5.63
N VAL A 43 2.10 10.90 5.91
CA VAL A 43 1.79 10.48 7.27
C VAL A 43 2.78 9.41 7.70
N ASN A 44 3.54 9.68 8.75
CA ASN A 44 4.43 8.69 9.34
C ASN A 44 3.61 7.75 10.23
N ALA A 45 3.28 6.56 9.71
CA ALA A 45 2.56 5.51 10.42
C ALA A 45 3.48 4.32 10.79
N SER A 46 4.79 4.55 10.91
CA SER A 46 5.75 3.51 11.28
C SER A 46 5.57 3.04 12.72
N LEU A 47 6.11 1.86 13.03
CA LEU A 47 6.16 1.27 14.37
C LEU A 47 4.78 1.05 14.99
N ASN A 48 3.77 0.74 14.16
CA ASN A 48 2.49 0.22 14.62
C ASN A 48 2.39 -1.28 14.33
N TYR A 49 1.60 -2.01 15.12
CA TYR A 49 1.13 -3.36 14.77
C TYR A 49 -0.18 -3.25 14.01
N TRP A 50 -0.30 -3.97 12.90
CA TRP A 50 -1.44 -3.84 11.99
C TRP A 50 -2.41 -5.02 12.05
N GLY A 51 -2.28 -5.88 13.07
CA GLY A 51 -3.06 -7.11 13.20
C GLY A 51 -2.59 -8.25 12.29
N THR A 52 -1.60 -8.00 11.43
CA THR A 52 -0.95 -8.96 10.53
C THR A 52 0.52 -8.61 10.35
N THR A 53 1.32 -9.60 9.95
CA THR A 53 2.71 -9.43 9.53
C THR A 53 2.88 -9.45 8.01
N ASP A 54 1.81 -9.71 7.25
CA ASP A 54 1.87 -9.68 5.78
C ASP A 54 1.71 -8.22 5.29
N PRO A 55 2.75 -7.62 4.67
CA PRO A 55 2.68 -6.24 4.17
C PRO A 55 1.52 -6.00 3.20
N ARG A 56 1.09 -6.99 2.43
CA ARG A 56 -0.03 -6.85 1.48
C ARG A 56 -1.35 -6.64 2.19
N ASP A 57 -1.55 -7.36 3.28
CA ASP A 57 -2.76 -7.21 4.09
C ASP A 57 -2.75 -5.90 4.88
N ILE A 58 -1.56 -5.38 5.21
CA ILE A 58 -1.42 -4.03 5.76
C ILE A 58 -1.85 -3.00 4.71
N GLU A 59 -1.27 -3.01 3.51
CA GLU A 59 -1.56 -2.02 2.46
C GLU A 59 -3.03 -2.02 2.02
N LYS A 60 -3.69 -3.18 1.94
CA LYS A 60 -5.15 -3.26 1.67
C LYS A 60 -6.00 -2.48 2.68
N LYS A 61 -5.49 -2.25 3.90
CA LYS A 61 -6.17 -1.52 4.98
C LYS A 61 -5.73 -0.05 5.07
N LEU A 62 -4.94 0.46 4.13
CA LEU A 62 -4.47 1.86 4.08
C LEU A 62 -5.07 2.57 2.86
N TYR A 63 -5.88 3.60 3.08
CA TYR A 63 -6.40 4.41 1.98
C TYR A 63 -5.56 5.68 1.79
N ASP A 64 -4.61 5.61 0.85
CA ASP A 64 -3.53 6.59 0.62
C ASP A 64 -3.27 6.88 -0.87
N LYS A 65 -2.10 7.46 -1.18
CA LYS A 65 -1.64 7.80 -2.54
C LYS A 65 -1.80 6.65 -3.56
N SER A 66 -1.72 5.39 -3.13
CA SER A 66 -1.86 4.23 -4.02
C SER A 66 -3.27 4.11 -4.63
N TYR A 67 -4.28 4.70 -3.98
CA TYR A 67 -5.66 4.73 -4.47
C TYR A 67 -5.97 5.97 -5.33
N ASP A 68 -5.35 7.11 -5.02
CA ASP A 68 -5.50 8.38 -5.74
C ASP A 68 -4.25 9.24 -5.48
N GLU A 69 -3.56 9.63 -6.55
CA GLU A 69 -2.25 10.32 -6.48
C GLU A 69 -2.29 11.61 -5.63
N ILE A 70 -3.44 12.26 -5.55
CA ILE A 70 -3.62 13.53 -4.81
C ILE A 70 -3.75 13.32 -3.29
N LEU A 71 -3.86 12.07 -2.84
CA LEU A 71 -3.82 11.70 -1.43
C LEU A 71 -2.38 11.73 -0.90
N LEU A 72 -2.25 11.97 0.40
CA LEU A 72 -0.98 11.80 1.09
C LEU A 72 -0.55 10.33 1.08
N ASP A 73 0.75 10.09 1.21
CA ASP A 73 1.25 8.73 1.41
C ASP A 73 1.17 8.33 2.90
N ILE A 74 0.99 7.03 3.18
CA ILE A 74 1.05 6.48 4.54
C ILE A 74 2.32 5.64 4.65
N LEU A 75 3.33 6.20 5.30
CA LEU A 75 4.61 5.54 5.53
C LEU A 75 4.48 4.58 6.73
N TYR A 76 3.99 3.36 6.48
CA TYR A 76 3.74 2.35 7.53
C TYR A 76 4.98 1.54 7.92
N ARG A 77 6.03 1.54 7.09
CA ARG A 77 7.28 0.81 7.32
C ARG A 77 8.33 1.67 8.04
N PRO A 78 9.16 1.10 8.93
CA PRO A 78 9.03 -0.26 9.47
C PRO A 78 7.79 -0.39 10.37
N TYR A 79 7.27 -1.60 10.55
CA TYR A 79 6.08 -1.91 11.38
C TYR A 79 6.41 -2.92 12.47
N LEU A 80 5.52 -3.10 13.45
CA LEU A 80 5.70 -4.09 14.51
C LEU A 80 5.13 -5.45 14.05
N GLY A 81 5.86 -6.53 14.27
CA GLY A 81 5.41 -7.90 14.01
C GLY A 81 4.47 -8.46 15.09
N SER A 82 4.46 -7.83 16.26
CA SER A 82 3.60 -8.17 17.39
C SER A 82 3.36 -6.96 18.28
N LYS A 83 2.64 -7.13 19.40
CA LYS A 83 2.47 -6.09 20.42
C LYS A 83 3.76 -5.79 21.21
N ASN A 84 4.87 -6.47 20.88
CA ASN A 84 6.19 -6.18 21.45
C ASN A 84 6.91 -5.13 20.59
N ILE A 85 7.25 -3.98 21.17
CA ILE A 85 7.92 -2.87 20.48
C ILE A 85 9.29 -3.23 19.90
N SER A 86 9.92 -4.31 20.36
CA SER A 86 11.21 -4.78 19.86
C SER A 86 11.11 -5.67 18.63
N ASP A 87 9.92 -6.19 18.30
CA ASP A 87 9.68 -7.00 17.11
C ASP A 87 9.40 -6.09 15.91
N VAL A 88 10.45 -5.46 15.39
CA VAL A 88 10.36 -4.52 14.28
C VAL A 88 10.61 -5.25 12.95
N ARG A 89 9.70 -5.07 12.01
CA ARG A 89 9.71 -5.62 10.65
C ARG A 89 9.86 -4.51 9.62
N ASN A 90 10.59 -4.79 8.55
CA ASN A 90 10.79 -3.85 7.45
C ASN A 90 10.74 -4.59 6.10
N GLU A 91 9.76 -5.46 5.97
CA GLU A 91 9.57 -6.31 4.79
C GLU A 91 8.97 -5.48 3.65
N GLU A 92 9.40 -5.76 2.42
CA GLU A 92 8.84 -5.15 1.21
C GLU A 92 7.90 -6.10 0.52
N ILE A 93 6.94 -5.57 -0.24
CA ILE A 93 6.10 -6.39 -1.11
C ILE A 93 6.90 -6.71 -2.36
N ASN A 94 7.14 -8.01 -2.58
CA ASN A 94 7.52 -8.47 -3.91
C ASN A 94 6.32 -8.32 -4.84
N PHE A 95 6.52 -7.57 -5.93
CA PHE A 95 5.47 -7.30 -6.90
C PHE A 95 4.83 -8.58 -7.44
N VAL A 96 5.63 -9.63 -7.66
CA VAL A 96 5.16 -10.98 -8.01
C VAL A 96 5.49 -11.94 -6.87
N ASN A 97 4.48 -12.67 -6.38
CA ASN A 97 4.67 -13.80 -5.45
C ASN A 97 3.77 -14.96 -5.88
N GLY A 98 4.37 -15.98 -6.48
CA GLY A 98 3.61 -17.06 -7.11
C GLY A 98 2.75 -16.53 -8.25
N ASN A 99 1.43 -16.69 -8.14
CA ASN A 99 0.43 -16.14 -9.05
C ASN A 99 -0.24 -14.86 -8.53
N GLU A 100 0.18 -14.32 -7.38
CA GLU A 100 -0.34 -13.05 -6.87
C GLU A 100 0.57 -11.89 -7.28
N ILE A 101 -0.05 -10.78 -7.69
CA ILE A 101 0.64 -9.54 -8.04
C ILE A 101 0.04 -8.33 -7.31
N GLY A 102 0.85 -7.32 -7.06
CA GLY A 102 0.41 -6.09 -6.36
C GLY A 102 1.57 -5.29 -5.76
N GLY A 103 1.30 -4.04 -5.40
CA GLY A 103 2.30 -3.10 -4.91
C GLY A 103 3.05 -2.40 -6.04
N ASN A 104 4.26 -1.94 -5.75
CA ASN A 104 5.06 -1.17 -6.69
C ASN A 104 5.82 -2.09 -7.66
N VAL A 105 5.74 -1.78 -8.95
CA VAL A 105 6.65 -2.34 -9.96
C VAL A 105 7.99 -1.66 -9.79
N ASN A 106 9.07 -2.43 -9.72
CA ASN A 106 10.44 -1.93 -9.62
C ASN A 106 11.24 -2.44 -10.83
N GLY A 107 11.71 -1.53 -11.68
CA GLY A 107 12.38 -1.85 -12.93
C GLY A 107 11.45 -2.51 -13.95
N ASP A 108 11.99 -3.45 -14.73
CA ASP A 108 11.25 -4.14 -15.77
C ASP A 108 10.72 -5.49 -15.27
N VAL A 109 9.40 -5.59 -15.12
CA VAL A 109 8.69 -6.83 -14.78
C VAL A 109 7.96 -7.35 -16.01
N THR A 110 8.12 -8.64 -16.33
CA THR A 110 7.36 -9.31 -17.39
C THR A 110 6.56 -10.47 -16.81
N LEU A 111 5.25 -10.50 -17.07
CA LEU A 111 4.35 -11.59 -16.72
C LEU A 111 4.20 -12.55 -17.89
N TYR A 112 4.32 -13.85 -17.61
CA TYR A 112 4.20 -14.95 -18.58
C TYR A 112 3.01 -15.84 -18.20
N SER A 113 2.37 -16.45 -19.20
CA SER A 113 1.14 -17.24 -19.01
C SER A 113 1.36 -18.57 -18.26
N ASP A 114 2.62 -19.01 -18.11
CA ASP A 114 3.00 -20.24 -17.40
C ASP A 114 2.67 -20.23 -15.90
N LYS A 115 2.47 -19.05 -15.32
CA LYS A 115 2.10 -18.84 -13.91
C LYS A 115 0.67 -18.30 -13.72
N GLY A 116 -0.10 -18.20 -14.80
CA GLY A 116 -1.45 -17.63 -14.80
C GLY A 116 -2.53 -18.61 -14.32
N PRO A 117 -3.74 -18.11 -13.95
CA PRO A 117 -4.12 -16.70 -13.93
C PRO A 117 -3.46 -15.94 -12.77
N PHE A 118 -2.96 -14.74 -13.05
CA PHE A 118 -2.45 -13.86 -12.00
C PHE A 118 -3.60 -13.16 -11.29
N VAL A 119 -3.53 -13.07 -9.97
CA VAL A 119 -4.51 -12.37 -9.14
C VAL A 119 -3.88 -11.07 -8.64
N VAL A 120 -4.49 -9.94 -8.96
CA VAL A 120 -4.10 -8.65 -8.40
C VAL A 120 -4.70 -8.55 -7.01
N VAL A 121 -3.84 -8.52 -5.98
CA VAL A 121 -4.24 -8.56 -4.57
C VAL A 121 -4.04 -7.23 -3.85
N SER A 122 -3.30 -6.28 -4.41
CA SER A 122 -3.22 -4.90 -3.94
C SER A 122 -3.05 -3.94 -5.12
N ASN A 123 -3.22 -2.63 -4.88
CA ASN A 123 -3.02 -1.60 -5.91
C ASN A 123 -1.68 -1.78 -6.62
N ILE A 124 -1.68 -1.66 -7.94
CA ILE A 124 -0.46 -1.72 -8.75
C ILE A 124 -0.02 -0.31 -9.06
N VAL A 125 1.23 0.01 -8.72
CA VAL A 125 1.86 1.30 -9.01
C VAL A 125 3.06 1.08 -9.92
N ILE A 126 3.03 1.68 -11.11
CA ILE A 126 4.14 1.67 -12.07
C ILE A 126 4.79 3.06 -12.06
N GLY A 127 6.03 3.13 -11.56
CA GLY A 127 6.80 4.38 -11.49
C GLY A 127 7.26 4.89 -12.85
N GLU A 128 7.77 6.12 -12.89
CA GLU A 128 8.12 6.83 -14.13
C GLU A 128 9.19 6.12 -15.01
N ASN A 129 9.97 5.23 -14.40
CA ASN A 129 11.06 4.50 -15.05
C ASN A 129 10.89 2.99 -14.96
N ASP A 130 9.71 2.52 -14.55
CA ASP A 130 9.42 1.10 -14.36
C ASP A 130 8.49 0.60 -15.48
N THR A 131 8.63 -0.67 -15.87
CA THR A 131 7.83 -1.27 -16.94
C THR A 131 7.15 -2.53 -16.45
N LEU A 132 5.83 -2.62 -16.62
CA LEU A 132 5.09 -3.88 -16.50
C LEU A 132 4.69 -4.39 -17.90
N THR A 133 5.32 -5.47 -18.34
CA THR A 133 5.00 -6.14 -19.61
C THR A 133 4.11 -7.35 -19.35
N ILE A 134 2.92 -7.38 -19.97
CA ILE A 134 1.99 -8.51 -19.90
C ILE A 134 2.08 -9.26 -21.23
N GLN A 135 2.58 -10.50 -21.22
CA GLN A 135 2.72 -11.30 -22.43
C GLN A 135 1.37 -11.81 -22.95
N GLU A 136 1.34 -12.22 -24.22
CA GLU A 136 0.17 -12.84 -24.83
C GLU A 136 -0.31 -14.07 -24.04
N GLY A 137 -1.62 -14.19 -23.89
CA GLY A 137 -2.25 -15.31 -23.19
C GLY A 137 -2.20 -15.22 -21.66
N VAL A 138 -1.63 -14.15 -21.08
CA VAL A 138 -1.71 -13.91 -19.64
C VAL A 138 -3.13 -13.51 -19.25
N GLU A 139 -3.71 -14.25 -18.30
CA GLU A 139 -4.97 -13.89 -17.65
C GLU A 139 -4.69 -13.14 -16.34
N ILE A 140 -5.34 -11.99 -16.17
CA ILE A 140 -5.28 -11.17 -14.94
C ILE A 140 -6.67 -11.10 -14.32
N ARG A 141 -6.78 -11.43 -13.04
CA ARG A 141 -7.99 -11.31 -12.23
C ARG A 141 -7.77 -10.25 -11.17
N VAL A 142 -8.58 -9.20 -11.18
CA VAL A 142 -8.46 -8.08 -10.26
C VAL A 142 -9.45 -8.29 -9.10
N MET A 143 -8.97 -8.29 -7.85
CA MET A 143 -9.90 -8.29 -6.70
C MET A 143 -10.67 -6.96 -6.65
N ALA A 144 -11.81 -6.94 -5.96
CA ALA A 144 -12.62 -5.72 -5.82
C ALA A 144 -11.82 -4.58 -5.17
N ASP A 145 -12.14 -3.34 -5.53
CA ASP A 145 -11.56 -2.11 -5.00
C ASP A 145 -10.05 -1.94 -5.22
N ILE A 146 -9.49 -2.63 -6.21
CA ILE A 146 -8.08 -2.49 -6.63
C ILE A 146 -7.98 -1.64 -7.90
N GLY A 147 -7.06 -0.68 -7.86
CA GLY A 147 -6.71 0.19 -8.98
C GLY A 147 -5.33 -0.09 -9.57
N PHE A 148 -5.10 0.53 -10.73
CA PHE A 148 -3.80 0.63 -11.38
C PHE A 148 -3.43 2.11 -11.48
N THR A 149 -2.25 2.48 -11.01
CA THR A 149 -1.66 3.80 -11.18
C THR A 149 -0.42 3.68 -12.05
N VAL A 150 -0.41 4.40 -13.16
CA VAL A 150 0.70 4.40 -14.13
C VAL A 150 1.20 5.83 -14.25
N PHE A 151 2.40 6.09 -13.74
CA PHE A 151 3.03 7.40 -13.86
C PHE A 151 3.56 7.68 -15.28
N GLY A 152 3.68 6.64 -16.10
CA GLY A 152 4.06 6.76 -17.50
C GLY A 152 5.53 7.08 -17.66
N ARG A 153 5.91 7.59 -18.84
CA ARG A 153 7.28 7.98 -19.17
C ARG A 153 7.26 9.36 -19.82
#